data_AF-A0A4S8MPG9-F1
#
_entry.id   AF-A0A4S8MPG9-F1
#
_cell.length_a   1.000
_cell.length_b   1.000
_cell.length_c   1.000
_cell.angle_alpha   90.00
_cell.angle_beta   90.00
_cell.angle_gamma   90.00
#
_symmetry.space_group_name_H-M   'P 1'
#
loop_
_entity.id
_entity.type
_entity.pdbx_description
1 polymer ?
#
loop_
_entity_poly.entity_id
_entity_poly.type
_entity_poly.pdbx_seq_one_letter_code
_entity_poly.pdbx_strand_id
1 'polypeptide(L)'
;MFYPDEWRTVERFKPSADDEATQFLWETYLDQAQTYDKLLLEGWKGDMEGMILFSALYSAILTALLIESYPRLQEDPADATVAILVQMSQQLAFLSNGTAFTYESRPPFELDTPSVVCNTL
;
A
#
# COMPACT_ATOMS: atom_id res chain seq x y z
N MET A 1 24.38 -66.21 -39.53
CA MET A 1 23.21 -66.96 -39.02
C MET A 1 22.50 -66.03 -38.06
N PHE A 2 21.31 -65.58 -38.45
CA PHE A 2 20.51 -64.56 -37.76
C PHE A 2 20.03 -65.07 -36.39
N TYR A 3 20.16 -64.26 -35.34
CA TYR A 3 19.51 -64.49 -34.04
C TYR A 3 18.03 -64.07 -34.13
N PRO A 4 17.07 -64.87 -33.64
CA PRO A 4 15.65 -64.54 -33.73
C PRO A 4 15.21 -63.56 -32.62
N ASP A 5 14.18 -62.77 -32.91
CA ASP A 5 13.58 -61.71 -32.09
C ASP A 5 12.87 -62.21 -30.81
N GLU A 6 13.59 -62.85 -29.89
CA GLU A 6 13.00 -63.44 -28.66
C GLU A 6 12.65 -62.40 -27.56
N TRP A 7 13.06 -61.14 -27.69
CA TRP A 7 12.75 -60.10 -26.69
C TRP A 7 11.43 -59.35 -26.96
N ARG A 8 10.69 -59.68 -28.03
CA ARG A 8 9.44 -58.98 -28.39
C ARG A 8 8.20 -59.42 -27.61
N THR A 9 8.38 -60.24 -26.57
CA THR A 9 7.31 -60.71 -25.69
C THR A 9 7.59 -60.33 -24.24
N VAL A 10 7.88 -59.05 -23.99
CA VAL A 10 7.55 -58.48 -22.67
C VAL A 10 6.04 -58.58 -22.60
N GLU A 11 5.50 -59.55 -21.86
CA GLU A 11 4.08 -59.66 -21.59
C GLU A 11 3.60 -58.27 -21.21
N ARG A 12 2.79 -57.68 -22.09
CA ARG A 12 2.20 -56.36 -21.85
C ARG A 12 1.49 -56.51 -20.52
N PHE A 13 2.02 -55.89 -19.47
CA PHE A 13 1.44 -55.90 -18.13
C PHE A 13 -0.03 -55.57 -18.30
N LYS A 14 -0.88 -56.61 -18.17
CA LYS A 14 -2.31 -56.47 -18.33
C LYS A 14 -2.78 -56.01 -16.96
N PRO A 15 -3.27 -54.77 -16.82
CA PRO A 15 -3.71 -54.27 -15.53
C PRO A 15 -4.66 -55.29 -14.92
N SER A 16 -4.39 -55.68 -13.68
CA SER A 16 -5.37 -56.43 -12.92
C SER A 16 -6.65 -55.60 -12.82
N ALA A 17 -7.81 -56.24 -12.64
CA ALA A 17 -9.05 -55.50 -12.38
C ALA A 17 -8.90 -54.54 -11.18
N ASP A 18 -8.04 -54.89 -10.22
CA ASP A 18 -7.68 -54.05 -9.08
C ASP A 18 -6.82 -52.84 -9.46
N ASP A 19 -5.94 -52.96 -10.46
CA ASP A 19 -5.12 -51.85 -10.97
C ASP A 19 -5.99 -50.84 -11.72
N GLU A 20 -6.95 -51.32 -12.53
CA GLU A 20 -7.91 -50.48 -13.24
C GLU A 20 -8.85 -49.75 -12.26
N ALA A 21 -9.30 -50.44 -11.21
CA ALA A 21 -10.08 -49.84 -10.13
C ALA A 21 -9.28 -48.78 -9.34
N THR A 22 -8.00 -49.06 -9.04
CA THR A 22 -7.12 -48.13 -8.34
C THR A 22 -6.83 -46.89 -9.18
N GLN A 23 -6.59 -47.06 -10.48
CA GLN A 23 -6.39 -45.95 -11.42
C GLN A 23 -7.65 -45.10 -11.52
N PHE A 24 -8.83 -45.71 -11.64
CA PHE A 24 -10.10 -44.98 -11.67
C PHE A 24 -10.35 -44.16 -10.39
N LEU A 25 -10.08 -44.74 -9.22
CA LEU A 25 -10.18 -44.03 -7.93
C LEU A 25 -9.21 -42.86 -7.85
N TRP A 26 -7.98 -43.05 -8.31
CA TRP A 26 -6.95 -42.01 -8.30
C TRP A 26 -7.27 -40.85 -9.25
N GLU A 27 -7.72 -41.16 -10.47
CA GLU A 27 -8.18 -40.15 -11.44
C GLU A 27 -9.37 -39.35 -10.88
N THR A 28 -10.34 -40.03 -10.27
CA THR A 28 -11.50 -39.37 -9.62
C THR A 28 -11.06 -38.47 -8.47
N TYR A 29 -10.11 -38.93 -7.64
CA TYR A 29 -9.58 -38.12 -6.55
C TYR A 29 -8.83 -36.88 -7.07
N LEU A 30 -7.98 -37.05 -8.09
CA LEU A 30 -7.24 -35.94 -8.70
C LEU A 30 -8.17 -34.91 -9.33
N ASP A 31 -9.21 -35.34 -10.03
CA ASP A 31 -10.21 -34.45 -10.63
C ASP A 31 -10.93 -33.62 -9.56
N GLN A 32 -11.36 -34.28 -8.47
CA GLN A 32 -12.01 -33.60 -7.35
C GLN A 32 -11.05 -32.65 -6.63
N ALA A 33 -9.80 -33.05 -6.41
CA ALA A 33 -8.77 -32.23 -5.78
C ALA A 33 -8.44 -31.00 -6.63
N GLN A 34 -8.29 -31.15 -7.95
CA GLN A 34 -8.08 -30.02 -8.87
C GLN A 34 -9.26 -29.07 -8.89
N THR A 35 -10.49 -29.59 -8.85
CA THR A 35 -11.69 -28.77 -8.84
C THR A 35 -11.77 -27.95 -7.56
N TYR A 36 -11.51 -28.56 -6.40
CA TYR A 36 -11.49 -27.87 -5.12
C TYR A 36 -10.40 -26.79 -5.06
N ASP A 37 -9.19 -27.12 -5.52
CA ASP A 37 -8.06 -26.19 -5.52
C ASP A 37 -8.33 -24.96 -6.41
N LYS A 38 -8.90 -25.18 -7.60
CA LYS A 38 -9.32 -24.07 -8.48
C LYS A 38 -10.35 -23.16 -7.83
N LEU A 39 -11.39 -23.73 -7.22
CA LEU A 39 -12.43 -22.95 -6.54
C LEU A 39 -11.87 -22.13 -5.38
N LEU A 40 -10.93 -22.71 -4.62
CA LEU A 40 -10.27 -22.02 -3.50
C LEU A 40 -9.41 -20.86 -4.01
N LEU A 41 -8.60 -21.10 -5.04
CA LEU A 41 -7.76 -20.06 -5.66
C LEU A 41 -8.59 -18.93 -6.27
N GLU A 42 -9.73 -19.25 -6.91
CA GLU A 42 -10.65 -18.24 -7.45
C GLU A 42 -11.26 -17.39 -6.32
N GLY A 43 -11.68 -18.01 -5.22
CA GLY A 43 -12.18 -17.29 -4.04
C GLY A 43 -11.11 -16.38 -3.43
N TRP A 44 -9.90 -16.89 -3.21
CA TRP A 44 -8.78 -16.13 -2.65
C TRP A 44 -8.36 -14.98 -3.54
N LYS A 45 -8.39 -15.18 -4.87
CA LYS A 45 -8.12 -14.11 -5.83
C LYS A 45 -9.16 -12.99 -5.70
N GLY A 46 -10.45 -13.33 -5.61
CA GLY A 46 -11.51 -12.34 -5.41
C GLY A 46 -11.35 -11.55 -4.11
N ASP A 47 -11.05 -12.25 -3.00
CA ASP A 47 -10.78 -11.60 -1.71
C ASP A 47 -9.55 -10.67 -1.79
N MET A 48 -8.48 -11.10 -2.46
CA MET A 48 -7.28 -10.30 -2.64
C MET A 48 -7.55 -9.05 -3.48
N GLU A 49 -8.30 -9.18 -4.58
CA GLU A 49 -8.72 -8.03 -5.40
C GLU A 49 -9.54 -7.03 -4.57
N GLY A 50 -10.43 -7.51 -3.70
CA GLY A 50 -11.20 -6.68 -2.77
C GLY A 50 -10.31 -5.93 -1.76
N MET A 51 -9.35 -6.63 -1.14
CA MET A 51 -8.41 -6.01 -0.19
C MET A 51 -7.51 -4.98 -0.86
N ILE A 52 -7.03 -5.27 -2.09
CA ILE A 52 -6.20 -4.32 -2.86
C ILE A 52 -7.03 -3.07 -3.20
N LEU A 53 -8.27 -3.22 -3.67
CA LEU A 53 -9.13 -2.09 -3.97
C LEU A 53 -9.41 -1.22 -2.73
N PHE A 54 -9.72 -1.87 -1.61
CA PHE A 54 -9.91 -1.18 -0.33
C PHE A 54 -8.64 -0.43 0.10
N SER A 55 -7.48 -1.07 0.05
CA SER A 55 -6.21 -0.46 0.43
C SER A 55 -5.83 0.73 -0.47
N ALA A 56 -6.13 0.65 -1.76
CA ALA A 56 -5.86 1.72 -2.73
C ALA A 56 -6.76 2.93 -2.45
N LEU A 57 -8.05 2.70 -2.22
CA LEU A 57 -9.00 3.77 -1.86
C LEU A 57 -8.64 4.40 -0.52
N TYR A 58 -8.30 3.59 0.48
CA TYR A 58 -7.85 4.07 1.78
C TYR A 58 -6.58 4.91 1.68
N SER A 59 -5.58 4.45 0.93
CA SER A 59 -4.34 5.20 0.70
C SER A 59 -4.59 6.51 -0.05
N ALA A 60 -5.54 6.54 -1.00
CA ALA A 60 -5.93 7.76 -1.70
C ALA A 60 -6.57 8.78 -0.74
N ILE A 61 -7.49 8.33 0.12
CA ILE A 61 -8.12 9.18 1.14
C ILE A 61 -7.05 9.70 2.13
N LEU A 62 -6.18 8.82 2.64
CA LEU A 62 -5.08 9.21 3.52
C LEU A 62 -4.15 10.22 2.86
N THR A 63 -3.78 10.02 1.60
CA THR A 63 -2.90 10.95 0.86
C THR A 63 -3.59 12.31 0.69
N ALA A 64 -4.88 12.34 0.39
CA ALA A 64 -5.63 13.59 0.31
C ALA A 64 -5.69 14.32 1.66
N LEU A 65 -5.97 13.59 2.74
CA LEU A 65 -5.96 14.16 4.09
C LEU A 65 -4.56 14.67 4.49
N LEU A 66 -3.50 13.95 4.12
CA LEU A 66 -2.12 14.34 4.41
C LEU A 66 -1.69 15.60 3.65
N ILE A 67 -2.05 15.70 2.37
CA ILE A 67 -1.77 16.90 1.56
C ILE A 67 -2.51 18.11 2.11
N GLU A 68 -3.73 17.93 2.60
CA GLU A 68 -4.56 19.01 3.15
C GLU A 68 -4.16 19.37 4.60
N SER A 69 -3.70 18.41 5.40
CA SER A 69 -3.29 18.65 6.78
C SER A 69 -1.92 19.29 6.87
N TYR A 70 -0.95 18.87 6.05
CA TYR A 70 0.44 19.32 6.16
C TYR A 70 0.61 20.86 6.12
N PRO A 71 -0.06 21.60 5.22
CA PRO A 71 -0.01 23.06 5.22
C PRO A 71 -0.64 23.69 6.47
N ARG A 72 -1.64 23.07 7.10
CA ARG A 72 -2.27 23.60 8.33
C ARG A 72 -1.37 23.47 9.56
N LEU A 73 -0.35 22.61 9.53
CA LEU A 73 0.64 22.48 10.61
C LEU A 73 1.84 23.41 10.42
N GLN A 74 1.94 24.12 9.30
CA GLN A 74 3.05 25.04 9.05
C GLN A 74 2.55 26.47 9.07
N GLU A 75 3.43 27.37 9.51
CA GLU A 75 3.20 28.80 9.43
C GLU A 75 2.99 29.19 7.96
N ASP A 76 1.87 29.86 7.64
CA ASP A 76 1.57 30.28 6.27
C ASP A 76 2.75 31.14 5.77
N PRO A 77 3.41 30.79 4.66
CA PRO A 77 4.51 31.58 4.11
C PRO A 77 4.10 33.03 3.82
N ALA A 78 2.82 33.30 3.54
CA ALA A 78 2.30 34.66 3.40
C ALA A 78 2.34 35.41 4.73
N ASP A 79 1.86 34.81 5.83
CA ASP A 79 1.94 35.42 7.16
C ASP A 79 3.38 35.61 7.61
N ALA A 80 4.26 34.66 7.26
CA ALA A 80 5.67 34.79 7.58
C ALA A 80 6.34 35.95 6.83
N THR A 81 6.03 36.14 5.55
CA THR A 81 6.57 37.28 4.79
C THR A 81 5.99 38.60 5.27
N VAL A 82 4.69 38.67 5.59
CA VAL A 82 4.05 39.86 6.18
C VAL A 82 4.72 40.23 7.50
N ALA A 83 4.94 39.28 8.40
CA ALA A 83 5.61 39.53 9.67
C ALA A 83 7.06 40.05 9.49
N ILE A 84 7.81 39.53 8.51
CA ILE A 84 9.15 40.07 8.16
C ILE A 84 9.05 41.50 7.63
N LEU A 85 8.08 41.78 6.74
CA LEU A 85 7.88 43.11 6.18
C LEU A 85 7.50 44.14 7.27
N VAL A 86 6.65 43.74 8.21
CA VAL A 86 6.32 44.56 9.38
C VAL A 86 7.59 44.83 10.19
N GLN A 87 8.40 43.82 10.47
CA GLN A 87 9.67 43.98 11.18
C GLN A 87 10.63 44.94 10.45
N MET A 88 10.78 44.80 9.12
CA MET A 88 11.60 45.70 8.32
C MET A 88 11.06 47.13 8.31
N SER A 89 9.74 47.31 8.25
CA SER A 89 9.11 48.64 8.29
C SER A 89 9.34 49.33 9.64
N GLN A 90 9.26 48.57 10.74
CA GLN A 90 9.55 49.07 12.09
C GLN A 90 11.02 49.43 12.23
N GLN A 91 11.94 48.58 11.73
CA GLN A 91 13.38 48.89 11.68
C GLN A 91 13.64 50.22 10.97
N LEU A 92 13.04 50.42 9.81
CA LEU A 92 13.21 51.65 9.03
C LEU A 92 12.65 52.88 9.76
N ALA A 93 11.51 52.73 10.46
CA ALA A 93 10.91 53.79 11.27
C ALA A 93 11.74 54.15 12.50
N PHE A 94 12.33 53.19 13.21
CA PHE A 94 13.21 53.47 14.35
C PHE A 94 14.50 54.17 13.93
N LEU A 95 15.09 53.75 12.80
CA LEU A 95 16.27 54.38 12.22
C LEU A 95 15.97 55.81 11.77
N SER A 96 14.82 56.06 11.14
CA SER A 96 14.43 57.41 10.71
C SER A 96 14.17 58.35 11.90
N ASN A 97 13.67 57.81 13.02
CA ASN A 97 13.43 58.57 14.24
C ASN A 97 14.67 58.71 15.15
N GLY A 98 15.84 58.24 14.69
CA GLY A 98 17.12 58.34 15.42
C GLY A 98 17.21 57.48 16.68
N THR A 99 16.32 56.50 16.83
CA THR A 99 16.24 55.58 17.98
C THR A 99 16.91 54.24 17.67
N ALA A 100 17.57 53.64 18.66
CA ALA A 100 18.21 52.34 18.48
C ALA A 100 17.16 51.23 18.28
N PHE A 101 17.29 50.47 17.19
CA PHE A 101 16.45 49.31 16.93
C PHE A 101 16.80 48.19 17.93
N THR A 102 15.78 47.66 18.61
CA THR A 102 15.86 46.43 19.39
C THR A 102 15.21 45.30 18.58
N TYR A 103 15.96 44.22 18.37
CA TYR A 103 15.42 43.04 17.71
C TYR A 103 14.48 42.31 18.66
N GLU A 104 13.18 42.49 18.47
CA GLU A 104 12.18 41.56 19.01
C GLU A 104 12.18 40.31 18.13
N SER A 105 12.45 39.15 18.74
CA SER A 105 12.35 37.88 18.02
C SER A 105 10.89 37.59 17.72
N ARG A 106 10.61 37.07 16.53
CA ARG A 106 9.25 36.64 16.17
C ARG A 106 8.69 35.71 17.26
N PRO A 107 7.43 35.89 17.70
CA PRO A 107 6.78 34.91 18.57
C PRO A 107 6.79 33.53 17.89
N PRO A 108 6.98 32.43 18.64
CA PRO A 108 6.89 31.10 18.09
C PRO A 108 5.55 30.91 17.36
N PHE A 109 5.56 30.18 16.25
CA PHE A 109 4.33 29.78 15.57
C PHE A 109 3.43 29.01 16.56
N GLU A 110 2.26 29.59 16.87
CA GLU A 110 1.21 28.93 17.64
C GLU A 110 0.22 28.31 16.66
N LEU A 111 0.09 26.98 16.70
CA LEU A 111 -1.01 26.29 16.02
C LEU A 111 -2.33 26.74 16.64
N ASP A 112 -3.32 26.99 15.79
CA ASP A 112 -4.68 27.18 16.27
C ASP A 112 -5.15 25.92 17.02
N THR A 113 -5.71 26.10 18.22
CA THR A 113 -6.10 25.01 19.13
C THR A 113 -6.92 23.86 18.49
N PRO A 114 -7.86 24.08 17.54
CA PRO A 114 -8.56 22.99 16.86
C PRO A 114 -7.65 22.16 15.93
N SER A 115 -6.61 22.77 15.35
CA SER A 115 -5.66 22.10 14.47
C SER A 115 -4.80 21.09 15.23
N VAL A 116 -4.53 21.34 16.52
CA VAL A 116 -3.80 20.38 17.37
C VAL A 116 -4.64 19.13 17.64
N VAL A 117 -5.94 19.30 17.92
CA VAL A 117 -6.83 18.17 18.26
C VAL A 117 -7.11 17.28 17.04
N CYS A 118 -7.34 17.87 15.86
CA CYS A 118 -7.58 17.10 14.63
C CYS A 118 -6.37 16.28 14.15
N ASN A 119 -5.15 16.66 14.54
CA ASN A 119 -3.91 15.98 14.10
C ASN A 119 -3.30 15.05 15.16
N THR A 120 -3.86 15.01 16.37
CA THR A 120 -3.36 14.17 17.49
C THR A 120 -4.27 12.99 17.85
N LEU A 121 -5.46 12.89 17.22
CA LEU A 121 -6.39 11.76 17.30
C LEU A 121 -6.24 10.85 16.08
#